data_AF-A0A929G3W3-F1
#
_entry.id   AF-A0A929G3W3-F1
#
_cell.length_a   1.000
_cell.length_b   1.000
_cell.length_c   1.000
_cell.angle_alpha   90.00
_cell.angle_beta   90.00
_cell.angle_gamma   90.00
#
_symmetry.space_group_name_H-M   'P 1'
#
loop_
_entity.id
_entity.type
_entity.pdbx_description
1 polymer ?
#
loop_
_entity_poly.entity_id
_entity_poly.type
_entity_poly.pdbx_seq_one_letter_code
_entity_poly.pdbx_strand_id
1 'polypeptide(L)'
;MDTPGYLVLTDTWYPGWQATVDGKPAEVLQANYAFRAVYLAAGEHTVEMVYHPTSVLVGEAVSLTTLTLLVVGLPLTRRKEARA
;
A
#
# COMPACT_ATOMS: atom_id res chain seq x y z
N MET A 1 -0.11 28.60 -1.87
CA MET A 1 1.28 29.11 -1.83
C MET A 1 1.49 30.07 -2.98
N ASP A 2 2.13 31.21 -2.74
CA ASP A 2 2.38 32.22 -3.79
C ASP A 2 3.56 31.86 -4.70
N THR A 3 4.30 30.78 -4.40
CA THR A 3 5.39 30.24 -5.20
C THR A 3 5.37 28.70 -5.18
N PRO A 4 5.94 28.02 -6.19
CA PRO A 4 6.07 26.57 -6.19
C PRO A 4 6.99 26.07 -5.08
N GLY A 5 6.76 24.85 -4.60
CA GLY A 5 7.56 24.28 -3.53
C GLY A 5 7.28 22.82 -3.25
N TYR A 6 7.95 22.28 -2.23
CA TYR A 6 7.72 20.93 -1.75
C TYR A 6 6.90 20.98 -0.47
N LEU A 7 5.76 20.28 -0.47
CA LEU A 7 5.09 19.95 0.77
C LEU A 7 5.83 18.76 1.41
N VAL A 8 6.48 19.01 2.54
CA VAL A 8 7.18 17.96 3.30
C VAL A 8 6.28 17.51 4.45
N LEU A 9 6.00 16.21 4.52
CA LEU A 9 5.33 15.60 5.65
C LEU A 9 6.37 14.88 6.51
N THR A 10 6.41 15.18 7.80
CA THR A 10 7.35 14.60 8.78
C THR A 10 6.96 13.19 9.22
N ASP A 11 6.36 12.42 8.31
CA ASP A 11 6.09 10.99 8.47
C ASP A 11 7.23 10.18 7.87
N THR A 12 7.39 8.95 8.33
CA THR A 12 8.44 8.05 7.83
C THR A 12 8.24 7.75 6.34
N TRP A 13 9.29 7.96 5.57
CA TRP A 13 9.39 7.49 4.21
C TRP A 13 9.42 5.95 4.20
N TYR A 14 8.49 5.35 3.47
CA TYR A 14 8.41 3.90 3.31
C TYR A 14 7.84 3.56 1.92
N PRO A 15 8.29 2.48 1.26
CA PRO A 15 7.73 2.05 -0.01
C PRO A 15 6.23 1.72 0.09
N GLY A 16 5.44 2.12 -0.91
CA GLY A 16 4.00 1.85 -0.97
C GLY A 16 3.09 3.06 -0.71
N TRP A 17 3.66 4.24 -0.43
CA TRP A 17 2.91 5.49 -0.47
C TRP A 17 2.60 5.92 -1.90
N GLN A 18 1.38 6.37 -2.12
CA GLN A 18 0.93 7.01 -3.35
C GLN A 18 0.36 8.38 -3.01
N ALA A 19 0.56 9.35 -3.88
CA ALA A 19 -0.01 10.68 -3.71
C ALA A 19 -0.80 11.12 -4.94
N THR A 20 -1.84 11.91 -4.71
CA THR A 20 -2.50 12.69 -5.75
C THR A 20 -2.48 14.16 -5.35
N VAL A 21 -2.34 15.03 -6.36
CA VAL A 21 -2.49 16.48 -6.23
C VAL A 21 -3.65 16.88 -7.13
N ASP A 22 -4.72 17.39 -6.52
CA ASP A 22 -5.97 17.74 -7.20
C ASP A 22 -6.53 16.57 -8.05
N GLY A 23 -6.47 15.35 -7.50
CA GLY A 23 -6.94 14.12 -8.14
C GLY A 23 -6.02 13.54 -9.21
N LYS A 24 -4.87 14.16 -9.50
CA LYS A 24 -3.87 13.64 -10.45
C LYS A 24 -2.72 12.94 -9.73
N PRO A 25 -2.22 11.79 -10.23
CA PRO A 25 -1.07 11.12 -9.63
C PRO A 25 0.13 12.05 -9.51
N ALA A 26 0.77 12.03 -8.34
CA ALA A 26 1.95 12.80 -8.04
C ALA A 26 3.04 11.91 -7.45
N GLU A 27 4.29 12.25 -7.76
CA GLU A 27 5.45 11.52 -7.25
C GLU A 27 5.66 11.81 -5.75
N VAL A 28 5.85 10.74 -4.97
CA VAL A 28 6.25 10.83 -3.56
C VAL A 28 7.77 10.72 -3.48
N LEU A 29 8.41 11.83 -3.11
CA LEU A 29 9.86 11.94 -3.00
C LEU A 29 10.33 11.68 -1.57
N GLN A 30 11.57 11.24 -1.42
CA GLN A 30 12.23 11.20 -0.12
C GLN A 30 12.85 12.57 0.18
N ALA A 31 12.54 13.13 1.34
CA ALA A 31 13.09 14.38 1.85
C ALA A 31 13.84 14.14 3.16
N ASN A 32 14.97 14.82 3.35
CA ASN A 32 15.76 14.77 4.59
C ASN A 32 16.01 13.34 5.11
N TYR A 33 16.22 12.38 4.20
CA TYR A 33 16.47 10.95 4.46
C TYR A 33 15.33 10.15 5.11
N ALA A 34 14.41 10.78 5.83
CA ALA A 34 13.39 10.08 6.61
C ALA A 34 11.96 10.52 6.28
N PHE A 35 11.79 11.65 5.59
CA PHE A 35 10.50 12.25 5.34
C PHE A 35 10.06 12.06 3.91
N ARG A 36 8.78 12.34 3.67
CA ARG A 36 8.19 12.28 2.34
C ARG A 36 7.80 13.67 1.88
N ALA A 37 7.93 13.90 0.58
CA ALA A 37 7.62 15.19 -0.03
C ALA A 37 6.84 15.02 -1.33
N VAL A 38 6.01 16.00 -1.64
CA VAL A 38 5.29 16.12 -2.91
C VAL A 38 5.52 17.53 -3.46
N TYR A 39 5.86 17.62 -4.74
CA TYR A 39 5.97 18.91 -5.42
C TYR A 39 4.59 19.52 -5.66
N LEU A 40 4.45 20.81 -5.38
CA LEU A 40 3.24 21.60 -5.62
C LEU A 40 3.58 22.85 -6.43
N ALA A 41 2.70 23.19 -7.37
CA ALA A 41 2.77 24.47 -8.07
C ALA A 41 2.35 25.61 -7.12
N ALA A 42 2.46 26.85 -7.61
CA ALA A 42 1.87 27.98 -6.91
C ALA A 42 0.33 27.86 -6.97
N GLY A 43 -0.32 28.16 -5.85
CA GLY A 43 -1.77 28.04 -5.66
C GLY A 43 -2.16 27.23 -4.43
N GLU A 44 -3.46 26.99 -4.32
CA GLU A 44 -4.02 26.05 -3.36
C GLU A 44 -4.16 24.69 -4.02
N HIS A 45 -3.83 23.65 -3.27
CA HIS A 45 -3.83 22.27 -3.75
C HIS A 45 -4.41 21.36 -2.69
N THR A 46 -5.20 20.39 -3.12
CA THR A 46 -5.60 19.26 -2.27
C THR A 46 -4.65 18.11 -2.52
N VAL A 47 -3.95 17.67 -1.46
CA VAL A 47 -3.02 16.54 -1.52
C VAL A 47 -3.65 15.37 -0.79
N GLU A 48 -3.89 14.27 -1.52
CA GLU A 48 -4.31 13.01 -0.90
C GLU A 48 -3.12 12.05 -0.91
N MET A 49 -2.90 11.38 0.23
CA MET A 49 -1.85 10.38 0.36
C MET A 49 -2.46 9.08 0.86
N VAL A 50 -2.23 8.01 0.12
CA VAL A 50 -2.76 6.68 0.42
C VAL A 50 -1.61 5.70 0.58
N TYR A 51 -1.65 4.91 1.65
CA TYR A 51 -0.70 3.83 1.86
C TYR A 51 -1.27 2.52 1.32
N HIS A 52 -0.65 1.98 0.27
CA HIS A 52 -1.08 0.74 -0.36
C HIS A 52 0.14 -0.16 -0.64
N PRO A 53 0.71 -0.80 0.39
CA PRO A 53 1.93 -1.59 0.25
C PRO A 53 1.67 -2.94 -0.42
N THR A 54 2.63 -3.39 -1.22
CA THR A 54 2.59 -4.70 -1.90
C THR A 54 2.53 -5.88 -0.92
N SER A 55 3.02 -5.70 0.31
CA SER A 55 2.99 -6.74 1.35
C SER A 55 1.57 -7.13 1.76
N VAL A 56 0.60 -6.20 1.73
CA VAL A 56 -0.80 -6.50 2.02
C VAL A 56 -1.40 -7.38 0.93
N LEU A 57 -1.14 -7.07 -0.34
CA LEU A 57 -1.58 -7.87 -1.48
C LEU A 57 -1.00 -9.30 -1.43
N VAL A 58 0.29 -9.42 -1.10
CA VAL A 58 0.94 -10.73 -0.93
C VAL A 58 0.35 -11.49 0.26
N GLY A 59 0.16 -10.81 1.39
CA GLY A 59 -0.43 -11.41 2.59
C GLY A 59 -1.84 -11.93 2.36
N GLU A 60 -2.65 -11.19 1.61
CA GLU A 60 -3.99 -11.61 1.19
C GLU A 60 -3.93 -12.89 0.35
N ALA A 61 -3.08 -12.92 -0.68
CA ALA A 61 -2.92 -14.09 -1.55
C ALA A 61 -2.46 -15.34 -0.77
N VAL A 62 -1.50 -15.18 0.15
CA VAL A 62 -1.03 -16.27 1.03
C VAL A 62 -2.15 -16.76 1.94
N SER A 63 -2.92 -15.86 2.54
CA SER A 63 -4.01 -16.19 3.45
C SER A 63 -5.12 -16.96 2.72
N LEU A 64 -5.55 -16.50 1.55
CA LEU A 64 -6.56 -17.15 0.73
C LEU A 64 -6.11 -18.54 0.24
N THR A 65 -4.85 -18.66 -0.16
CA THR A 65 -4.27 -19.94 -0.59
C THR A 65 -4.26 -20.93 0.59
N THR A 66 -3.80 -20.48 1.76
CA THR A 66 -3.75 -21.32 2.97
C THR A 66 -5.14 -21.74 3.41
N LEU A 67 -6.11 -20.82 3.42
CA LEU A 67 -7.50 -21.12 3.76
C LEU A 67 -8.11 -22.14 2.81
N THR A 68 -7.86 -21.99 1.50
CA THR A 68 -8.34 -22.93 0.48
C THR A 68 -7.76 -24.33 0.69
N LEU A 69 -6.45 -24.41 0.97
CA LEU A 69 -5.78 -25.68 1.27
C LEU A 69 -6.33 -26.34 2.54
N LEU A 70 -6.66 -25.57 3.57
CA LEU A 70 -7.28 -26.11 4.79
C LEU A 70 -8.70 -26.62 4.53
N VAL A 71 -9.53 -25.82 3.87
CA VAL A 71 -10.94 -26.17 3.61
C VAL A 71 -11.07 -27.35 2.65
N VAL A 72 -10.22 -27.44 1.62
CA VAL A 72 -10.25 -28.54 0.64
C VAL A 72 -9.45 -29.74 1.14
N GLY A 73 -8.27 -29.50 1.74
CA GLY A 73 -7.34 -30.54 2.16
C GLY A 73 -7.82 -31.36 3.36
N LEU A 74 -8.34 -30.73 4.43
CA LEU A 74 -8.81 -31.45 5.62
C LEU A 74 -9.93 -32.48 5.35
N PRO A 75 -10.99 -32.17 4.59
CA PRO A 75 -12.03 -33.16 4.33
C PRO A 75 -11.55 -34.26 3.37
N LEU A 76 -10.59 -33.99 2.48
CA LEU A 76 -10.02 -35.00 1.59
C LEU A 76 -9.14 -36.00 2.35
N THR A 77 -8.36 -35.54 3.34
CA THR A 77 -7.57 -36.43 4.20
C THR A 77 -8.48 -37.25 5.13
N ARG A 78 -9.48 -36.62 5.76
CA ARG A 78 -10.48 -37.33 6.59
C ARG A 78 -11.29 -38.37 5.81
N ARG A 79 -11.63 -38.09 4.54
CA ARG A 79 -12.32 -39.04 3.66
C ARG A 79 -11.45 -40.24 3.26
N LYS A 80 -10.13 -40.06 3.17
CA LYS A 80 -9.19 -41.16 2.93
C LYS A 80 -9.04 -42.05 4.16
N GLU A 81 -8.89 -41.45 5.34
CA GLU A 81 -8.80 -42.18 6.60
C GLU A 81 -10.08 -42.97 6.92
N ALA A 82 -11.26 -42.42 6.65
CA ALA A 82 -12.53 -43.12 6.86
C ALA A 82 -12.86 -44.22 5.81
N ARG A 83 -12.04 -44.36 4.76
CA ARG A 83 -12.21 -45.38 3.71
C ARG A 83 -11.12 -46.47 3.75
N ALA A 84 -10.11 -46.35 4.62
CA ALA A 84 -9.06 -47.35 4.86
C ALA A 84 -9.45 -48.22 6.06
#